data_AF-A0A9X9QRQ2-F1
#
_entry.id   AF-A0A9X9QRQ2-F1
#
_cell.length_a   1.000
_cell.length_b   1.000
_cell.length_c   1.000
_cell.angle_alpha   90.00
_cell.angle_beta   90.00
_cell.angle_gamma   90.00
#
_symmetry.space_group_name_H-M   'P 1'
#
loop_
_entity.id
_entity.type
_entity.pdbx_description
1 polymer ?
#
loop_
_entity_poly.entity_id
_entity_poly.type
_entity_poly.pdbx_seq_one_letter_code
_entity_poly.pdbx_strand_id
1 'polypeptide(L)' 'MLDLNDFMKEVKSGRISKDSIRVVRLNGVIIDYALPQESVSENEVVEVMTLNDMVAEIFELC' A
#
# COMPACT_ATOMS: atom_id res chain seq x y z
N MET A 1 7.15 5.30 6.66
CA MET A 1 6.56 6.48 6.01
C MET A 1 6.53 6.14 4.55
N LEU A 2 5.34 5.95 4.02
CA LEU A 2 5.14 5.56 2.63
C LEU A 2 5.78 6.59 1.69
N ASP A 3 6.72 6.13 0.86
CA ASP A 3 7.25 6.95 -0.23
C ASP A 3 6.33 6.82 -1.46
N LEU A 4 5.50 7.84 -1.67
CA LEU A 4 4.57 7.88 -2.79
C LEU A 4 5.27 7.93 -4.16
N ASN A 5 6.49 8.47 -4.25
CA ASN A 5 7.22 8.48 -5.51
C ASN A 5 7.69 7.08 -5.87
N ASP A 6 8.20 6.33 -4.88
CA ASP A 6 8.62 4.95 -5.06
C ASP A 6 7.45 4.03 -5.38
N PHE A 7 6.38 4.12 -4.59
CA PHE A 7 5.12 3.41 -4.84
C PHE A 7 4.60 3.65 -6.27
N MET A 8 4.60 4.90 -6.72
CA MET A 8 4.15 5.23 -8.08
C MET A 8 5.06 4.65 -9.17
N LYS A 9 6.36 4.42 -8.92
CA LYS A 9 7.24 3.69 -9.86
C LYS A 9 6.82 2.24 -9.96
N GLU A 10 6.52 1.59 -8.84
CA GLU A 10 6.10 0.19 -8.82
C GLU A 10 4.76 -0.02 -9.54
N VAL A 11 3.79 0.86 -9.30
CA VAL A 11 2.50 0.89 -10.04
C VAL A 11 2.72 1.12 -11.54
N LYS A 12 3.55 2.12 -11.91
CA LYS A 12 3.84 2.40 -13.34
C LYS A 12 4.58 1.26 -14.02
N SER A 13 5.41 0.53 -13.29
CA SER A 13 6.14 -0.64 -13.80
C SER A 13 5.26 -1.89 -13.96
N GLY A 14 4.05 -1.88 -13.40
CA GLY A 14 3.13 -3.01 -13.42
C GLY A 14 3.44 -4.08 -12.35
N ARG A 15 4.41 -3.83 -11.46
CA ARG A 15 4.72 -4.73 -10.33
C ARG A 15 3.64 -4.71 -9.25
N ILE A 16 2.87 -3.62 -9.18
CA ILE A 16 1.67 -3.49 -8.35
C ILE A 16 0.47 -3.20 -9.25
N SER A 17 -0.60 -3.96 -9.07
CA SER A 17 -1.89 -3.68 -9.69
C SER A 17 -2.60 -2.56 -8.95
N LYS A 18 -3.17 -1.60 -9.69
CA LYS A 18 -3.97 -0.49 -9.11
C LYS A 18 -5.23 -0.98 -8.40
N ASP A 19 -5.71 -2.18 -8.77
CA ASP A 19 -6.94 -2.76 -8.23
C ASP A 19 -6.68 -3.66 -7.02
N SER A 20 -5.41 -3.95 -6.72
CA SER A 20 -5.01 -4.89 -5.67
C SER A 20 -3.65 -4.51 -5.10
N ILE A 21 -3.65 -3.55 -4.18
CA ILE A 21 -2.46 -3.11 -3.45
C ILE A 21 -2.47 -3.74 -2.06
N ARG A 22 -1.38 -4.42 -1.71
CA ARG A 22 -1.14 -4.91 -0.35
C ARG A 22 -0.60 -3.74 0.48
N VAL A 23 -1.41 -3.16 1.35
CA VAL A 23 -0.99 -2.10 2.28
C VAL A 23 -0.55 -2.71 3.61
N VAL A 24 0.50 -2.14 4.19
CA VAL A 24 1.03 -2.52 5.50
C VAL A 24 0.53 -1.52 6.53
N ARG A 25 -0.16 -2.02 7.55
CA ARG A 25 -0.70 -1.20 8.64
C ARG A 25 0.04 -1.42 9.94
N LEU A 26 0.20 -0.33 10.69
CA LEU A 26 0.61 -0.34 12.10
C LEU A 26 -0.37 0.53 12.90
N ASN A 27 -1.01 -0.06 13.91
CA ASN A 27 -2.03 0.61 14.74
C ASN A 27 -3.16 1.26 13.92
N GLY A 28 -3.60 0.62 12.84
CA GLY A 28 -4.68 1.09 11.97
C GLY A 28 -4.25 2.10 10.90
N VAL A 29 -3.01 2.60 10.94
CA VAL A 29 -2.50 3.58 9.96
C VAL A 29 -1.69 2.87 8.89
N ILE A 30 -1.88 3.25 7.62
CA ILE A 30 -1.05 2.80 6.50
C ILE A 30 0.36 3.37 6.66
N ILE A 31 1.36 2.50 6.82
CA ILE A 31 2.76 2.91 7.00
C ILE A 31 3.62 2.61 5.77
N ASP A 32 3.22 1.62 4.96
CA ASP A 32 3.92 1.17 3.75
C ASP A 32 3.03 0.30 2.84
N TYR A 33 3.59 -0.23 1.75
CA TYR A 33 3.00 -1.23 0.88
C TYR A 33 3.95 -2.44 0.72
N ALA A 34 3.40 -3.59 0.34
CA ALA A 34 4.18 -4.81 0.09
C ALA A 34 4.04 -5.26 -1.37
N LEU A 35 5.16 -5.65 -2.00
CA LEU A 35 5.12 -6.29 -3.31
C LEU A 35 4.52 -7.71 -3.20
N PRO A 36 3.90 -8.26 -4.27
CA PRO A 36 3.28 -9.59 -4.22
C PRO A 36 4.21 -10.71 -3.72
N GLN A 37 5.49 -10.64 -4.04
CA GLN A 37 6.51 -11.60 -3.63
C GLN A 37 7.15 -11.33 -2.26
N GLU A 38 6.83 -10.21 -1.60
CA GLU A 38 7.41 -9.87 -0.31
C GLU A 38 6.67 -10.54 0.85
N SER A 39 7.47 -11.13 1.74
CA SER A 39 7.03 -11.60 3.05
C SER A 39 6.83 -10.40 3.95
N VAL A 40 5.71 -10.37 4.66
CA VAL A 40 5.37 -9.35 5.64
C VAL A 40 5.57 -9.92 7.03
N SER A 41 6.03 -9.11 7.99
CA SER A 41 6.33 -9.58 9.35
C SER A 41 5.06 -10.00 10.09
N GLU A 42 5.15 -10.91 11.06
CA GLU A 42 3.97 -11.39 11.82
C GLU A 42 3.24 -10.29 12.61
N ASN A 43 3.92 -9.18 12.91
CA ASN A 43 3.36 -8.03 13.62
C ASN A 43 2.70 -6.99 12.69
N GLU A 44 2.77 -7.21 11.38
CA GLU A 44 2.28 -6.29 10.37
C GLU A 44 0.98 -6.84 9.77
N VAL A 45 -0.06 -6.01 9.76
CA VAL A 45 -1.35 -6.39 9.16
C VAL A 45 -1.33 -5.99 7.70
N VAL A 46 -1.50 -6.97 6.81
CA VAL A 46 -1.65 -6.75 5.37
C VAL A 46 -3.11 -6.71 5.01
N GLU A 47 -3.54 -5.64 4.38
CA GLU A 47 -4.85 -5.50 3.78
C GLU A 47 -4.71 -5.30 2.27
N VAL A 48 -5.69 -5.75 1.49
CA VAL A 48 -5.74 -5.52 0.04
C VAL A 48 -6.80 -4.47 -0.26
N MET A 49 -6.43 -3.39 -0.93
CA MET A 49 -7.35 -2.33 -1.32
C MET A 49 -7.01 -1.74 -2.70
N THR A 50 -7.91 -0.90 -3.23
CA THR A 50 -7.68 -0.20 -4.50
C THR A 50 -6.79 1.03 -4.31
N LEU A 51 -6.17 1.50 -5.40
CA LEU A 51 -5.37 2.72 -5.39
C LEU A 51 -6.18 3.92 -4.92
N ASN A 52 -7.44 4.01 -5.33
CA ASN A 52 -8.30 5.13 -4.96
C ASN A 52 -8.60 5.13 -3.46
N ASP A 53 -8.90 3.97 -2.88
CA ASP A 53 -9.18 3.87 -1.44
C ASP A 53 -7.94 4.18 -0.61
N MET A 54 -6.78 3.64 -1.02
CA MET A 54 -5.50 3.91 -0.36
C MET A 54 -5.15 5.40 -0.38
N VAL A 55 -5.28 6.06 -1.54
CA VAL A 55 -5.01 7.50 -1.68
C VAL A 55 -6.01 8.32 -0.88
N ALA A 56 -7.29 7.95 -0.90
CA ALA A 56 -8.31 8.66 -0.13
C ALA A 56 -8.00 8.61 1.38
N GLU A 57 -7.53 7.46 1.88
CA GLU A 57 -7.15 7.32 3.28
C GLU A 57 -5.87 8.11 3.63
N ILE A 58 -4.81 8.01 2.82
CA ILE A 58 -3.53 8.71 3.06
C ILE A 58 -3.70 10.24 3.11
N PHE A 59 -4.57 10.78 2.26
CA PHE A 59 -4.79 12.21 2.15
C PHE A 59 -6.01 12.70 2.96
N GLU A 60 -6.61 11.84 3.79
CA GLU A 60 -7.81 12.14 4.59
C GLU A 60 -8.94 12.76 3.74
N LEU A 61 -9.14 12.26 2.51
CA LEU A 61 -10.12 12.78 1.56
C LEU A 61 -11.54 12.22 1.78
N CYS A 62 -11.78 11.58 2.93
CA CYS A 62 -13.05 10.97 3.34
C CYS A 62 -13.63 11.69 4.57
#